data_AF-A0A507CWR1-F1
#
_entry.id   AF-A0A507CWR1-F1
#
_cell.length_a   1.000
_cell.length_b   1.000
_cell.length_c   1.000
_cell.angle_alpha   90.00
_cell.angle_beta   90.00
_cell.angle_gamma   90.00
#
_symmetry.space_group_name_H-M   'P 1'
#
loop_
_entity.id
_entity.type
_entity.pdbx_description
1 polymer ?
#
loop_
_entity_poly.entity_id
_entity_poly.type
_entity_poly.pdbx_seq_one_letter_code
_entity_poly.pdbx_strand_id
1 'polypeptide(L)'
;MATKKLIPLFDRILVTRVKPAERTASGLFIPEKAQEALNEGLVVAVGPGAPDKDGHIKPLALKEGDRILLPPYGGSTVKMDGEDYMIFKEQEVLAKFQ
;
A
#
# COMPACT_ATOMS: atom_id res chain seq x y z
N MET A 1 -7.28 -8.76 -12.67
CA MET A 1 -7.88 -7.41 -12.68
C MET A 1 -8.95 -7.29 -11.58
N ALA A 2 -8.54 -7.44 -10.31
CA ALA A 2 -9.44 -7.39 -9.15
C ALA A 2 -9.68 -5.96 -8.62
N THR A 3 -8.91 -4.98 -9.11
CA THR A 3 -8.95 -3.58 -8.66
C THR A 3 -10.27 -2.85 -8.92
N LYS A 4 -11.06 -3.30 -9.90
CA LYS A 4 -12.36 -2.66 -10.23
C LYS A 4 -13.47 -2.89 -9.20
N LYS A 5 -13.32 -3.82 -8.26
CA LYS A 5 -14.39 -4.17 -7.31
C LYS A 5 -14.22 -3.54 -5.92
N LEU A 6 -13.04 -3.04 -5.56
CA LEU A 6 -12.78 -2.43 -4.26
C LEU A 6 -12.24 -1.01 -4.44
N ILE A 7 -13.12 -0.03 -4.24
CA ILE A 7 -12.80 1.38 -4.37
C ILE A 7 -12.58 1.94 -2.95
N PRO A 8 -11.36 2.35 -2.58
CA PRO A 8 -11.13 2.99 -1.31
C PRO A 8 -11.86 4.35 -1.24
N LEU A 9 -12.46 4.65 -0.07
CA LEU A 9 -13.25 5.86 0.13
C LEU A 9 -12.42 6.95 0.83
N PHE A 10 -12.72 8.21 0.49
CA PHE A 10 -12.06 9.41 1.01
C PHE A 10 -10.55 9.40 0.72
N ASP A 11 -9.73 9.62 1.74
CA ASP A 11 -8.27 9.68 1.72
C ASP A 11 -7.59 8.30 1.89
N ARG A 12 -8.33 7.23 1.65
CA ARG A 12 -7.81 5.86 1.79
C ARG A 12 -7.11 5.41 0.51
N ILE A 13 -6.12 4.54 0.70
CA ILE A 13 -5.39 3.86 -0.36
C ILE A 13 -5.46 2.35 -0.14
N LEU A 14 -5.55 1.61 -1.24
CA LEU A 14 -5.45 0.17 -1.26
C LEU A 14 -4.05 -0.22 -1.71
N VAL A 15 -3.38 -1.07 -0.95
CA VAL A 15 -1.99 -1.46 -1.18
C VAL A 15 -1.86 -2.97 -1.13
N THR A 16 -0.99 -3.51 -1.97
CA THR A 16 -0.51 -4.88 -1.86
C THR A 16 0.89 -4.88 -1.29
N ARG A 17 1.21 -5.81 -0.38
CA ARG A 17 2.56 -5.95 0.14
C ARG A 17 3.49 -6.48 -0.95
N VAL A 18 4.67 -5.86 -1.06
CA VAL A 18 5.75 -6.42 -1.87
C VAL A 18 6.37 -7.56 -1.09
N LYS A 19 6.40 -8.77 -1.67
CA LYS A 19 7.05 -9.91 -1.02
C LYS A 19 8.55 -9.68 -0.98
N PRO A 20 9.22 -9.90 0.18
CA PRO A 20 10.67 -9.78 0.27
C PRO A 20 11.35 -10.80 -0.66
N ALA A 21 12.51 -10.43 -1.20
CA ALA A 21 13.28 -11.32 -2.05
C ALA A 21 13.79 -12.53 -1.24
N GLU A 22 13.49 -13.74 -1.69
CA GLU A 22 13.95 -15.00 -1.05
C GLU A 22 15.47 -15.23 -1.21
N ARG A 23 16.10 -14.50 -2.13
CA ARG A 23 17.54 -14.61 -2.44
C ARG A 23 18.18 -13.23 -2.53
N THR A 24 19.36 -13.07 -1.93
CA THR A 24 20.19 -11.89 -2.14
C THR A 24 20.70 -11.81 -3.58
N ALA A 25 21.17 -10.64 -4.01
CA ALA A 25 21.84 -10.47 -5.31
C ALA A 25 23.07 -11.38 -5.51
N SER A 26 23.64 -11.90 -4.41
CA SER A 26 24.76 -12.85 -4.39
C SER A 26 24.34 -14.33 -4.41
N GLY A 27 23.03 -14.63 -4.46
CA GLY A 27 22.51 -16.00 -4.50
C GLY A 27 22.40 -16.68 -3.13
N LEU A 28 22.57 -15.95 -2.02
CA LEU A 28 22.42 -16.48 -0.68
C LEU A 28 20.93 -16.54 -0.30
N PHE A 29 20.49 -17.67 0.27
CA PHE A 29 19.13 -17.84 0.75
C PHE A 29 18.95 -17.04 2.06
N ILE A 30 17.99 -16.12 2.08
CA ILE A 30 17.66 -15.38 3.31
C ILE A 30 16.56 -16.18 4.04
N PRO A 31 16.82 -16.68 5.26
CA PRO A 31 15.77 -17.34 6.04
C PRO A 31 14.63 -16.35 6.33
N GLU A 32 13.37 -16.81 6.29
CA GLU A 32 12.17 -15.97 6.46
C GLU A 32 12.20 -15.11 7.75
N LYS A 33 12.91 -15.55 8.79
CA LYS A 33 13.09 -14.79 10.05
C LYS A 33 14.05 -13.60 9.96
N ALA A 34 14.94 -13.59 8.97
CA ALA A 34 15.95 -12.54 8.76
C ALA A 34 15.62 -11.62 7.58
N GLN A 35 14.52 -11.87 6.87
CA GLN A 35 13.94 -10.86 6.00
C GLN A 35 13.41 -9.76 6.93
N GLU A 36 14.16 -8.67 7.07
CA GLU A 36 13.58 -7.40 7.50
C GLU A 36 12.32 -7.23 6.66
N ALA A 37 11.17 -7.21 7.33
CA ALA A 37 9.90 -6.99 6.66
C ALA A 37 10.00 -5.61 6.02
N LEU A 38 10.44 -5.57 4.76
CA LEU A 38 10.35 -4.39 3.93
C LEU A 38 8.87 -4.06 3.94
N ASN A 39 8.51 -3.04 4.71
CA ASN A 39 7.14 -2.57 4.79
C ASN A 39 6.83 -1.77 3.51
N GLU A 40 7.21 -2.31 2.36
CA GLU A 40 6.97 -1.72 1.06
C GLU A 40 5.61 -2.20 0.55
N GLY A 41 4.81 -1.25 0.08
CA GLY A 41 3.55 -1.50 -0.58
C GLY A 41 3.58 -0.99 -2.01
N LEU A 42 2.89 -1.68 -2.91
CA LEU A 42 2.50 -1.14 -4.21
C LEU A 42 1.06 -0.64 -4.10
N VAL A 43 0.83 0.61 -4.48
CA VAL A 43 -0.51 1.20 -4.50
C VAL A 43 -1.31 0.60 -5.64
N VAL A 44 -2.44 -0.02 -5.30
CA VAL A 44 -3.31 -0.72 -6.22
C VAL A 44 -4.50 0.14 -6.63
N ALA A 45 -5.05 0.90 -5.68
CA ALA A 45 -6.15 1.83 -5.89
C ALA A 45 -6.04 3.01 -4.91
N VAL A 46 -6.53 4.18 -5.33
CA VAL A 46 -6.54 5.39 -4.51
C VAL A 46 -7.95 5.95 -4.43
N GLY A 47 -8.29 6.50 -3.27
CA GLY A 47 -9.58 7.15 -3.06
C GLY A 47 -9.64 8.52 -3.76
N PRO A 48 -10.82 9.14 -3.84
CA PRO A 48 -10.97 10.46 -4.45
C PRO A 48 -10.31 11.58 -3.63
N GLY A 49 -10.02 11.36 -2.35
CA GLY A 49 -9.55 12.36 -1.39
C GLY A 49 -10.63 12.73 -0.36
N ALA A 50 -10.20 13.31 0.77
CA ALA A 50 -11.14 13.82 1.78
C ALA A 50 -11.63 15.23 1.41
N PRO A 51 -12.93 15.54 1.59
CA PRO A 51 -13.44 16.89 1.40
C PRO A 51 -12.92 17.81 2.50
N ASP A 52 -12.50 19.01 2.11
CA ASP A 52 -12.19 20.09 3.03
C ASP A 52 -13.47 20.72 3.60
N LYS A 53 -13.35 21.66 4.54
CA LYS A 53 -14.46 22.38 5.17
C LYS A 53 -15.37 23.10 4.17
N ASP A 54 -14.82 23.51 3.04
CA ASP A 54 -15.54 24.15 1.93
C ASP A 54 -16.16 23.16 0.93
N GLY A 55 -16.03 21.84 1.17
CA GLY A 55 -16.55 20.79 0.29
C GLY A 55 -15.66 20.48 -0.93
N HIS A 56 -14.53 21.16 -1.09
CA HIS A 56 -13.55 20.83 -2.12
C HIS A 56 -12.80 19.54 -1.80
N ILE A 57 -12.72 18.64 -2.77
CA ILE A 57 -11.97 17.38 -2.63
C ILE A 57 -10.54 17.63 -3.11
N LYS A 58 -9.58 17.49 -2.20
CA LYS A 58 -8.16 17.54 -2.57
C LYS A 58 -7.70 16.15 -3.03
N PRO A 59 -7.17 16.00 -4.25
CA PRO A 59 -6.66 14.72 -4.71
C PRO A 59 -5.48 14.26 -3.87
N LEU A 60 -5.36 12.95 -3.72
CA LEU A 60 -4.24 12.28 -3.08
C LEU A 60 -2.94 12.55 -3.85
N ALA A 61 -1.81 12.63 -3.12
CA ALA A 61 -0.47 12.71 -3.67
C ALA A 61 0.03 11.38 -4.25
N LEU A 62 -0.61 10.28 -3.85
CA LEU A 62 -0.32 8.93 -4.32
C LEU A 62 -1.18 8.57 -5.53
N LYS A 63 -0.63 7.75 -6.44
CA LYS A 63 -1.30 7.22 -7.62
C LYS A 63 -1.22 5.70 -7.67
N GLU A 64 -2.11 5.09 -8.44
CA GLU A 64 -2.02 3.67 -8.75
C GLU A 64 -0.67 3.35 -9.40
N GLY A 65 -0.01 2.30 -8.89
CA GLY A 65 1.33 1.89 -9.32
C GLY A 65 2.50 2.51 -8.55
N ASP A 66 2.26 3.50 -7.67
CA ASP A 66 3.32 4.05 -6.84
C ASP A 66 3.82 3.00 -5.83
N ARG A 67 5.15 2.94 -5.63
CA ARG A 67 5.77 2.19 -4.53
C ARG A 67 5.88 3.11 -3.32
N ILE A 68 5.45 2.64 -2.17
CA ILE A 68 5.42 3.41 -0.93
C ILE A 68 5.98 2.62 0.24
N LEU A 69 6.47 3.35 1.23
CA LEU A 69 6.88 2.79 2.51
C LEU A 69 5.73 2.93 3.51
N LEU A 70 5.25 1.79 3.98
CA LEU A 70 4.21 1.64 4.97
C LEU A 70 4.81 1.63 6.38
N PRO A 71 4.06 2.08 7.39
CA PRO A 71 4.45 1.89 8.78
C PRO A 71 4.41 0.39 9.16
N PRO A 72 5.21 -0.03 10.14
CA PRO A 72 5.27 -1.43 10.58
C PRO A 72 3.96 -1.91 11.23
N TYR A 73 3.12 -0.98 11.67
CA TYR A 73 1.82 -1.22 12.28
C TYR A 73 0.79 -0.26 11.71
N GLY A 74 -0.48 -0.68 11.74
CA GLY A 74 -1.60 0.08 11.20
C GLY A 74 -2.17 -0.53 9.93
N GLY A 75 -3.16 0.17 9.38
CA GLY A 75 -3.94 -0.30 8.24
C GLY A 75 -4.91 -1.43 8.59
N SER A 76 -5.83 -1.70 7.66
CA SER A 76 -6.81 -2.79 7.77
C SER A 76 -6.57 -3.81 6.68
N THR A 77 -6.41 -5.08 7.04
CA THR A 77 -6.26 -6.16 6.06
C THR A 77 -7.61 -6.54 5.46
N VAL A 78 -7.67 -6.64 4.14
CA VAL A 78 -8.84 -7.05 3.37
C VAL A 78 -8.42 -8.19 2.46
N LYS A 79 -9.09 -9.34 2.58
CA LYS A 79 -8.90 -10.47 1.67
C LYS A 79 -9.90 -10.38 0.53
N MET A 80 -9.43 -10.42 -0.70
CA MET A 80 -10.28 -10.35 -1.88
C MET A 80 -9.75 -11.27 -2.97
N ASP A 81 -10.63 -12.10 -3.54
CA ASP A 81 -10.30 -13.05 -4.61
C ASP A 81 -9.10 -13.97 -4.27
N GLY A 82 -8.89 -14.24 -2.96
CA GLY A 82 -7.77 -15.07 -2.47
C GLY A 82 -6.44 -14.32 -2.27
N GLU A 83 -6.41 -13.02 -2.54
CA GLU A 83 -5.26 -12.15 -2.33
C GLU A 83 -5.45 -11.27 -1.08
N ASP A 84 -4.34 -11.02 -0.38
CA ASP A 84 -4.30 -10.14 0.80
C ASP A 84 -3.96 -8.71 0.38
N TYR A 85 -4.91 -7.81 0.60
CA TYR A 85 -4.74 -6.37 0.44
C TYR A 85 -4.72 -5.69 1.80
N MET A 86 -4.14 -4.49 1.86
CA MET A 86 -4.23 -3.63 3.03
C MET A 86 -4.81 -2.28 2.62
N ILE A 87 -5.60 -1.70 3.51
CA ILE A 87 -6.13 -0.34 3.38
C ILE A 87 -5.44 0.54 4.41
N PHE A 88 -4.85 1.63 3.95
CA PHE A 88 -4.24 2.65 4.79
C PHE A 88 -4.87 4.01 4.49
N LYS A 89 -4.71 4.96 5.42
CA LYS A 89 -4.90 6.37 5.09
C LYS A 89 -3.63 6.90 4.43
N GLU A 90 -3.76 7.84 3.50
CA GLU A 90 -2.59 8.49 2.91
C GLU A 90 -1.66 9.11 3.96
N GLN A 91 -2.22 9.68 5.02
CA GLN A 91 -1.45 10.32 6.09
C GLN A 91 -0.58 9.35 6.90
N GLU A 92 -0.87 8.05 6.86
CA GLU A 92 -0.09 7.03 7.57
C GLU A 92 1.12 6.55 6.76
N VAL A 93 1.17 6.87 5.46
CA VAL A 93 2.27 6.48 4.58
C VAL A 93 3.53 7.28 4.92
N LEU A 94 4.64 6.58 5.11
CA LEU A 94 5.89 7.19 5.56
C LEU A 94 6.64 7.89 4.43
N ALA A 95 6.70 7.27 3.26
CA ALA A 95 7.41 7.79 2.10
C ALA A 95 6.89 7.17 0.80
N LYS A 96 7.18 7.84 -0.32
CA LYS A 96 6.98 7.32 -1.67
C LYS A 96 8.34 7.19 -2.36
N PHE A 97 8.58 6.06 -3.02
CA PHE A 97 9.78 5.84 -3.83
C PHE A 97 9.62 6.56 -5.19
N GLN A 98 10.71 7.13 -5.70
CA GLN A 98 10.75 7.84 -6.98
C GLN A 98 11.33 6.97 -8.09
#